data_AF-B3TUX0-F1
#
_entry.id   AF-B3TUX0-F1
#
_cell.length_a   1.000
_cell.length_b   1.000
_cell.length_c   1.000
_cell.angle_alpha   90.00
_cell.angle_beta   90.00
_cell.angle_gamma   90.00
#
_symmetry.space_group_name_H-M   'P 1'
#
loop_
_entity.id
_entity.type
_entity.pdbx_description
1 polymer ?
#
loop_
_entity_poly.entity_id
_entity_poly.type
_entity_poly.pdbx_seq_one_letter_code
_entity_poly.pdbx_strand_id
1 'polypeptide(L)'
;VIHNLAHQGVEPASTYPDLGLPPEWYGALEWVFPEWARRHALDKGEAVNFLKGAVVTADRIVTVSKGYSWEVTTAEGGQGLNELLSSRKSVLNGIVNGIDINDWNPATDKCIPCHYSVDDLSGKAKCKSALQKELGLPIRPEVPL
;
A
#
# COMPACT_ATOMS: atom_id res chain seq x y z
N VAL A 1 7.40 4.35 -5.51
CA VAL A 1 6.11 4.60 -4.83
C VAL A 1 5.91 3.49 -3.81
N ILE A 2 5.50 3.82 -2.59
CA ILE A 2 5.25 2.87 -1.50
C ILE A 2 3.75 2.62 -1.41
N HIS A 3 3.36 1.39 -1.70
CA HIS A 3 1.96 0.94 -1.61
C HIS A 3 1.66 0.23 -0.29
N ASN A 4 2.66 -0.41 0.31
CA ASN A 4 2.60 -1.02 1.63
C ASN A 4 3.99 -1.07 2.24
N LEU A 5 4.07 -1.27 3.56
CA LEU A 5 5.33 -1.50 4.29
C LEU A 5 5.47 -2.92 4.85
N ALA A 6 4.47 -3.78 4.63
CA ALA A 6 4.48 -5.17 5.09
C ALA A 6 5.55 -6.00 4.38
N HIS A 7 5.72 -5.79 3.07
CA HIS A 7 6.66 -6.54 2.25
C HIS A 7 7.81 -5.62 1.82
N GLN A 8 8.86 -5.58 2.64
CA GLN A 8 10.01 -4.71 2.41
C GLN A 8 11.08 -5.33 1.50
N GLY A 9 10.88 -6.59 1.06
CA GLY A 9 11.88 -7.35 0.31
C GLY A 9 13.12 -7.61 1.17
N VAL A 10 12.92 -8.33 2.27
CA VAL A 10 13.98 -8.62 3.24
C VAL A 10 14.45 -10.04 3.06
N GLU A 11 15.76 -10.22 2.92
CA GLU A 11 16.45 -11.51 2.80
C GLU A 11 17.73 -11.52 3.65
N PRO A 12 18.30 -12.68 4.01
CA PRO A 12 19.54 -12.75 4.77
C PRO A 12 20.68 -11.97 4.11
N ALA A 13 21.52 -11.30 4.91
CA ALA A 13 22.61 -10.46 4.40
C ALA A 13 23.61 -11.24 3.51
N SER A 14 23.71 -12.55 3.71
CA SER A 14 24.54 -13.45 2.90
C SER A 14 24.15 -13.48 1.42
N THR A 15 22.94 -13.04 1.07
CA THR A 15 22.45 -12.97 -0.33
C THR A 15 22.94 -11.72 -1.07
N TYR A 16 23.56 -10.75 -0.37
CA TYR A 16 24.03 -9.51 -0.99
C TYR A 16 24.95 -9.72 -2.22
N PRO A 17 25.94 -10.64 -2.21
CA PRO A 17 26.78 -10.88 -3.38
C PRO A 17 26.01 -11.33 -4.62
N ASP A 18 24.86 -12.00 -4.44
CA ASP A 18 24.03 -12.50 -5.55
C ASP A 18 23.36 -11.35 -6.33
N LEU A 19 23.28 -10.15 -5.73
CA LEU A 19 22.71 -8.96 -6.36
C LEU A 19 23.63 -8.34 -7.42
N GLY A 20 24.90 -8.74 -7.47
CA GLY A 20 25.87 -8.23 -8.44
C GLY A 20 26.27 -6.77 -8.23
N LEU A 21 26.04 -6.21 -7.03
CA LEU A 21 26.39 -4.84 -6.67
C LEU A 21 27.82 -4.75 -6.11
N PRO A 22 28.53 -3.62 -6.30
CA PRO A 22 29.84 -3.40 -5.69
C PRO A 22 29.76 -3.40 -4.16
N PRO A 23 30.76 -3.95 -3.43
CA PRO A 23 30.72 -4.09 -1.96
C PRO A 23 30.43 -2.80 -1.19
N GLU A 24 30.88 -1.66 -1.70
CA GLU A 24 30.65 -0.32 -1.11
C GLU A 24 29.16 0.06 -1.03
N TRP A 25 28.28 -0.58 -1.80
CA TRP A 25 26.83 -0.37 -1.75
C TRP A 25 26.14 -1.17 -0.65
N TYR A 26 26.84 -2.02 0.10
CA TYR A 26 26.22 -2.88 1.12
C TYR A 26 25.45 -2.05 2.15
N GLY A 27 26.05 -0.97 2.65
CA GLY A 27 25.42 -0.09 3.63
C GLY A 27 24.10 0.55 3.16
N ALA A 28 23.87 0.64 1.85
CA ALA A 28 22.59 1.11 1.32
C ALA A 28 21.47 0.09 1.58
N LEU A 29 21.74 -1.21 1.47
CA LEU A 29 20.74 -2.28 1.66
C LEU A 29 20.76 -2.89 3.05
N GLU A 30 21.86 -2.72 3.79
CA GLU A 30 22.07 -3.31 5.12
C GLU A 30 20.89 -3.02 6.06
N TRP A 31 20.42 -4.06 6.72
CA TRP A 31 19.38 -4.00 7.72
C TRP A 31 19.70 -4.98 8.85
N VAL A 32 19.62 -4.52 10.10
CA VAL A 32 19.84 -5.36 11.26
C VAL A 32 18.59 -5.36 12.12
N PHE A 33 17.98 -6.52 12.28
CA PHE A 33 16.83 -6.68 13.17
C PHE A 33 17.23 -6.46 14.64
N PRO A 34 16.39 -5.81 15.44
CA PRO A 34 16.64 -5.63 16.88
C PRO A 34 16.64 -6.97 17.62
N GLU A 35 17.24 -7.00 18.82
CA GLU A 35 17.40 -8.23 19.61
C GLU A 35 16.08 -8.96 19.89
N TRP A 36 15.00 -8.22 20.16
CA TRP A 36 13.68 -8.79 20.44
C TRP A 36 13.05 -9.48 19.22
N ALA A 37 13.53 -9.19 18.00
CA ALA A 37 13.03 -9.76 16.75
C ALA A 37 13.87 -10.97 16.27
N ARG A 38 14.92 -11.35 17.00
CA ARG A 38 15.78 -12.49 16.67
C ARG A 38 15.02 -13.81 16.80
N ARG A 39 15.32 -14.74 15.90
CA ARG A 39 14.52 -15.96 15.70
C ARG A 39 15.08 -17.19 16.43
N HIS A 40 16.38 -17.20 16.73
CA HIS A 40 17.04 -18.28 17.48
C HIS A 40 18.34 -17.77 18.15
N ALA A 41 18.95 -18.59 19.02
CA ALA A 41 20.08 -18.20 19.87
C ALA A 41 21.34 -17.72 19.12
N LEU A 42 21.48 -18.08 17.84
CA LEU A 42 22.62 -17.73 16.98
C LEU A 42 22.27 -16.69 15.92
N ASP A 43 21.03 -16.18 15.92
CA ASP A 43 20.55 -15.25 14.92
C ASP A 43 21.18 -13.86 15.12
N LYS A 44 22.02 -13.45 14.16
CA LYS A 44 22.64 -12.12 14.13
C LYS A 44 21.70 -11.04 13.57
N GLY A 45 20.54 -11.41 13.05
CA GLY A 45 19.53 -10.49 12.52
C GLY A 45 19.99 -9.69 11.31
N GLU A 46 21.09 -10.09 10.67
CA GLU A 46 21.70 -9.39 9.54
C GLU A 46 20.94 -9.73 8.25
N ALA A 47 20.46 -8.69 7.58
CA ALA A 47 19.65 -8.79 6.38
C ALA A 47 20.02 -7.72 5.34
N VAL A 48 19.57 -7.94 4.11
CA VAL A 48 19.40 -6.90 3.11
C VAL A 48 17.92 -6.53 3.01
N ASN A 49 17.62 -5.25 2.85
CA ASN A 49 16.26 -4.74 2.75
C ASN A 49 16.13 -3.84 1.53
N PHE A 50 15.41 -4.32 0.52
CA PHE A 50 15.27 -3.65 -0.78
C PHE A 50 14.53 -2.32 -0.64
N LEU A 51 13.45 -2.29 0.14
CA LEU A 51 12.69 -1.06 0.35
C LEU A 51 13.50 -0.02 1.11
N LYS A 52 14.27 -0.44 2.12
CA LYS A 52 15.23 0.44 2.82
C LYS A 52 16.25 1.02 1.84
N GLY A 53 16.83 0.18 0.97
CA GLY A 53 17.76 0.63 -0.07
C GLY A 53 17.15 1.72 -0.96
N ALA A 54 15.91 1.52 -1.42
CA ALA A 54 15.18 2.52 -2.21
C ALA A 54 14.90 3.81 -1.42
N VAL A 55 14.53 3.72 -0.14
CA VAL A 55 14.30 4.89 0.72
C VAL A 55 15.59 5.69 0.92
N VAL A 56 16.73 5.01 1.07
CA VAL A 56 18.04 5.66 1.22
C VAL A 56 18.44 6.43 -0.05
N THR A 57 18.21 5.87 -1.23
CA THR A 57 18.79 6.40 -2.48
C THR A 57 17.84 7.24 -3.33
N ALA A 58 16.52 7.08 -3.21
CA ALA A 58 15.58 7.79 -4.09
C ALA A 58 15.59 9.31 -3.90
N ASP A 59 15.37 10.07 -4.97
CA ASP A 59 15.26 11.53 -4.90
C ASP A 59 13.94 11.98 -4.28
N ARG A 60 12.86 11.25 -4.57
CA ARG A 60 11.50 11.50 -4.08
C ARG A 60 10.84 10.20 -3.64
N ILE A 61 10.11 10.26 -2.55
CA ILE A 61 9.37 9.13 -1.99
C ILE A 61 7.89 9.49 -2.03
N VAL A 62 7.11 8.65 -2.69
CA VAL A 62 5.66 8.85 -2.83
C VAL A 62 4.93 7.69 -2.19
N THR A 63 3.89 7.98 -1.42
CA THR A 63 2.98 6.98 -0.82
C THR A 63 1.58 7.11 -1.41
N VAL A 64 0.79 6.03 -1.34
CA VAL A 64 -0.54 5.94 -1.99
C VAL A 64 -1.62 6.88 -1.44
N SER A 65 -1.40 7.54 -0.30
CA SER A 65 -2.32 8.55 0.21
C SER A 65 -1.61 9.56 1.12
N LYS A 66 -2.18 10.76 1.28
CA LYS A 66 -1.68 11.75 2.24
C LYS A 66 -1.64 11.21 3.67
N GLY A 67 -2.72 10.56 4.11
CA GLY A 67 -2.78 9.90 5.42
C GLY A 67 -1.69 8.84 5.57
N TYR A 68 -1.51 8.03 4.52
CA TYR A 68 -0.50 6.98 4.52
C TYR A 68 0.92 7.54 4.62
N SER A 69 1.21 8.69 4.00
CA SER A 69 2.52 9.36 4.15
C SER A 69 2.85 9.78 5.60
N TRP A 70 1.83 10.02 6.42
CA TRP A 70 2.00 10.23 7.85
C TRP A 70 2.11 8.90 8.61
N GLU A 71 1.21 7.95 8.35
CA GLU A 71 1.15 6.65 9.03
C GLU A 71 2.49 5.90 8.96
N VAL A 72 3.15 5.92 7.80
CA VAL A 72 4.46 5.26 7.62
C VAL A 72 5.60 5.89 8.43
N THR A 73 5.37 7.06 9.03
CA THR A 73 6.35 7.74 9.89
C THR A 73 6.14 7.45 11.38
N THR A 74 5.07 6.72 11.76
CA THR A 74 4.84 6.30 13.16
C THR A 74 5.45 4.94 13.44
N ALA A 75 5.70 4.62 14.71
CA ALA A 75 6.28 3.34 15.10
C ALA A 75 5.39 2.14 14.69
N GLU A 76 4.07 2.30 14.80
CA GLU A 76 3.08 1.29 14.48
C GLU A 76 2.93 1.09 12.96
N GLY A 77 2.92 2.19 12.20
CA GLY A 77 2.68 2.16 10.76
C GLY A 77 3.94 1.96 9.91
N GLY A 78 5.10 2.35 10.42
CA GLY A 78 6.35 2.36 9.66
C GLY A 78 7.15 1.07 9.68
N GLN A 79 6.74 0.06 10.46
CA GLN A 79 7.33 -1.29 10.48
C GLN A 79 8.88 -1.28 10.56
N GLY A 80 9.43 -0.48 11.47
CA GLY A 80 10.87 -0.30 11.65
C GLY A 80 11.53 0.72 10.71
N LEU A 81 10.90 1.08 9.59
CA LEU A 81 11.39 2.12 8.68
C LEU A 81 10.93 3.53 9.04
N ASN A 82 10.13 3.69 10.10
CA ASN A 82 9.50 4.96 10.47
C ASN A 82 10.51 6.09 10.68
N GLU A 83 11.62 5.82 11.37
CA GLU A 83 12.66 6.82 11.63
C GLU A 83 13.39 7.19 10.34
N LEU A 84 13.68 6.20 9.49
CA LEU A 84 14.32 6.43 8.21
C LEU A 84 13.44 7.29 7.28
N LEU A 85 12.15 6.95 7.19
CA LEU A 85 11.18 7.73 6.41
C LEU A 85 10.99 9.14 6.99
N SER A 86 10.98 9.27 8.32
CA SER A 86 10.91 10.58 9.00
C SER A 86 12.13 11.45 8.72
N SER A 87 13.34 10.86 8.67
CA SER A 87 14.56 11.59 8.33
C SER A 87 14.53 12.17 6.91
N ARG A 88 13.73 11.56 6.01
CA ARG A 88 13.54 12.01 4.62
C ARG A 88 12.18 12.67 4.38
N LYS A 89 11.55 13.22 5.43
CA LYS A 89 10.22 13.86 5.34
C LYS A 89 10.12 14.98 4.30
N SER A 90 11.20 15.71 4.02
CA SER A 90 11.22 16.78 3.01
C SER A 90 11.00 16.29 1.58
N VAL A 91 11.25 15.01 1.31
CA VAL A 91 11.07 14.36 0.01
C VAL A 91 9.96 13.31 0.00
N LEU A 92 9.25 13.14 1.12
CA LEU A 92 8.14 12.21 1.29
C LEU A 92 6.80 12.90 1.06
N ASN A 93 5.99 12.39 0.12
CA ASN A 93 4.65 12.90 -0.14
C ASN A 93 3.63 11.79 -0.35
N GLY A 94 2.43 11.98 0.15
CA GLY A 94 1.27 11.19 -0.27
C GLY A 94 0.63 11.77 -1.53
N ILE A 95 0.29 10.92 -2.49
CA ILE A 95 -0.52 11.30 -3.65
C ILE A 95 -2.01 11.05 -3.40
N VAL A 96 -2.85 11.60 -4.26
CA VAL A 96 -4.29 11.28 -4.31
C VAL A 96 -4.48 10.38 -5.52
N ASN A 97 -5.03 9.18 -5.31
CA ASN A 97 -5.35 8.29 -6.42
C ASN A 97 -6.55 8.83 -7.19
N GLY A 98 -6.55 8.61 -8.51
CA GLY A 98 -7.69 8.89 -9.38
C GLY A 98 -8.42 7.60 -9.78
N ILE A 99 -9.58 7.78 -10.42
CA ILE A 99 -10.32 6.72 -11.12
C ILE A 99 -10.64 7.19 -12.54
N ASP A 100 -10.82 6.28 -13.48
CA ASP A 100 -11.28 6.61 -14.83
C ASP A 100 -12.80 6.83 -14.84
N ILE A 101 -13.25 8.06 -15.08
CA ILE A 101 -14.66 8.41 -15.08
C ILE A 101 -15.42 7.94 -16.33
N ASN A 102 -14.75 7.47 -17.37
CA ASN A 102 -15.44 6.87 -18.51
C ASN A 102 -15.97 5.48 -18.15
N ASP A 103 -15.18 4.76 -17.34
CA ASP A 103 -15.54 3.43 -16.85
C ASP A 103 -16.37 3.51 -15.56
N TRP A 104 -15.99 4.41 -14.63
CA TRP A 104 -16.59 4.51 -13.30
C TRP A 104 -17.59 5.67 -13.19
N ASN A 105 -18.59 5.71 -14.08
CA ASN A 105 -19.65 6.71 -14.04
C ASN A 105 -21.05 6.07 -14.06
N PRO A 106 -21.82 6.15 -12.96
CA PRO A 106 -23.14 5.54 -12.88
C PRO A 106 -24.18 6.13 -13.86
N ALA A 107 -23.90 7.29 -14.46
CA ALA A 107 -24.77 7.87 -15.48
C ALA A 107 -24.61 7.22 -16.86
N THR A 108 -23.50 6.52 -17.12
CA THR A 108 -23.16 5.97 -18.45
C THR A 108 -22.64 4.53 -18.42
N ASP A 109 -22.37 3.96 -17.25
CA ASP A 109 -21.80 2.64 -17.06
C ASP A 109 -22.67 1.55 -17.72
N LYS A 110 -22.12 0.84 -18.71
CA LYS A 110 -22.84 -0.18 -19.48
C LYS A 110 -23.03 -1.49 -18.71
N CYS A 111 -22.31 -1.67 -17.61
CA CYS A 111 -22.32 -2.89 -16.80
C CYS A 111 -23.42 -2.88 -15.72
N ILE A 112 -24.00 -1.71 -15.41
CA ILE A 112 -25.09 -1.62 -14.42
C ILE A 112 -26.47 -1.68 -15.09
N PRO A 113 -27.46 -2.32 -14.44
CA PRO A 113 -28.78 -2.52 -15.03
C PRO A 113 -29.60 -1.23 -15.16
N CYS A 114 -29.29 -0.19 -14.38
CA CYS A 114 -29.95 1.11 -14.42
C CYS A 114 -28.95 2.24 -14.12
N HIS A 115 -28.97 3.30 -14.93
CA HIS A 115 -28.16 4.50 -14.68
C HIS A 115 -28.76 5.38 -13.59
N TYR A 116 -27.90 6.15 -12.93
CA TYR A 116 -28.29 7.14 -11.93
C TYR A 116 -27.27 8.28 -11.87
N SER A 117 -27.68 9.42 -11.32
CA SER A 117 -26.82 10.61 -11.16
C SER A 117 -26.96 11.21 -9.76
N VAL A 118 -26.23 12.30 -9.50
CA VAL A 118 -26.38 13.07 -8.25
C VAL A 118 -27.79 13.68 -8.10
N ASP A 119 -28.46 13.96 -9.21
CA ASP A 119 -29.80 14.57 -9.25
C ASP A 119 -30.94 13.53 -9.17
N ASP A 120 -30.67 12.28 -9.58
CA ASP A 120 -31.63 11.17 -9.49
C ASP A 120 -30.94 9.86 -9.07
N LEU A 121 -31.19 9.46 -7.83
CA LEU A 121 -30.67 8.22 -7.23
C LEU A 121 -31.60 7.02 -7.40
N SER A 122 -32.75 7.16 -8.06
CA SER A 122 -33.75 6.08 -8.19
C SER A 122 -33.19 4.84 -8.89
N GLY A 123 -32.29 5.03 -9.87
CA GLY A 123 -31.58 3.93 -10.54
C GLY A 123 -30.70 3.10 -9.60
N LYS A 124 -30.11 3.71 -8.56
CA LYS A 124 -29.28 3.00 -7.58
C LYS A 124 -30.08 1.96 -6.79
N ALA A 125 -31.33 2.26 -6.45
CA ALA A 125 -32.22 1.31 -5.77
C ALA A 125 -32.53 0.10 -6.66
N LYS A 126 -32.75 0.32 -7.96
CA LYS A 126 -32.95 -0.76 -8.94
C LYS A 126 -31.71 -1.62 -9.11
N CYS A 127 -30.52 -1.01 -9.17
CA CYS A 127 -29.25 -1.74 -9.20
C CYS A 127 -29.07 -2.64 -7.97
N LYS A 128 -29.41 -2.14 -6.77
CA LYS A 128 -29.38 -2.95 -5.55
C LYS A 128 -30.31 -4.15 -5.61
N SER A 129 -31.57 -3.97 -6.02
CA SER A 129 -32.52 -5.08 -6.15
C SER A 129 -32.09 -6.11 -7.20
N ALA A 130 -31.53 -5.65 -8.32
CA ALA A 130 -30.97 -6.53 -9.34
C ALA A 130 -29.78 -7.33 -8.80
N LEU A 131 -28.86 -6.70 -8.07
CA LEU A 131 -27.71 -7.37 -7.46
C LEU A 131 -28.12 -8.36 -6.36
N GLN A 132 -29.11 -8.02 -5.52
CA GLN A 132 -29.69 -8.96 -4.54
C GLN A 132 -30.24 -10.20 -5.25
N LYS A 133 -30.99 -9.99 -6.33
CA LYS A 133 -31.54 -11.09 -7.14
C LYS A 133 -30.43 -11.94 -7.78
N GLU A 134 -29.40 -11.32 -8.34
CA GLU A 134 -28.26 -11.99 -8.96
C GLU A 134 -27.48 -12.84 -7.95
N LEU A 135 -27.30 -12.35 -6.72
CA LEU A 135 -26.63 -13.06 -5.63
C LEU A 135 -27.54 -14.07 -4.88
N GLY A 136 -28.82 -14.19 -5.26
CA GLY A 136 -29.79 -15.08 -4.60
C GLY A 136 -30.23 -14.61 -3.21
N LEU A 137 -30.05 -13.32 -2.88
CA LEU A 137 -30.45 -12.73 -1.62
C LEU A 137 -31.94 -12.31 -1.63
N PRO A 138 -32.62 -12.30 -0.46
CA PRO A 138 -33.94 -11.69 -0.35
C PRO A 138 -33.90 -10.21 -0.75
N ILE A 139 -34.78 -9.81 -1.67
CA ILE A 139 -34.85 -8.42 -2.15
C ILE A 139 -35.43 -7.54 -1.04
N ARG A 140 -34.57 -6.72 -0.46
CA ARG A 140 -34.88 -5.86 0.70
C ARG A 140 -34.30 -4.46 0.49
N PRO A 141 -35.13 -3.44 0.21
CA PRO A 141 -34.65 -2.08 -0.06
C PRO A 141 -34.06 -1.39 1.17
N GLU A 142 -34.46 -1.76 2.38
CA GLU A 142 -34.12 -1.10 3.65
C GLU A 142 -32.82 -1.60 4.31
N VAL A 143 -32.25 -2.72 3.88
CA VAL A 143 -31.02 -3.28 4.49
C VAL A 143 -29.79 -2.94 3.64
N PRO A 144 -28.62 -2.60 4.22
CA PRO A 144 -27.39 -2.48 3.43
C PRO A 144 -27.12 -3.75 2.62
N LEU A 145 -26.54 -3.55 1.43
CA LEU A 145 -25.90 -4.63 0.69
C LEU A 145 -24.41 -4.64 1.03
#